data_AF-A0A9X7FXW1-F1
#
_entry.id   AF-A0A9X7FXW1-F1
#
_cell.length_a   1.000
_cell.length_b   1.000
_cell.length_c   1.000
_cell.angle_alpha   90.00
_cell.angle_beta   90.00
_cell.angle_gamma   90.00
#
_symmetry.space_group_name_H-M   'P 1'
#
loop_
_entity.id
_entity.type
_entity.pdbx_description
1 polymer ?
#
loop_
_entity_poly.entity_id
_entity_poly.type
_entity_poly.pdbx_seq_one_letter_code
_entity_poly.pdbx_strand_id
1 'polypeptide(L)' 'MVIEFKEAVEMLEDGMEVVLECGGYDYEISDSENWIGGDAHEGYISLVLGSVVYESAETVLRESIDFLEKSGKSVTIKDS' A
#
# COMPACT_ATOMS: atom_id res chain seq x y z
N MET A 1 8.27 1.32 11.89
CA MET A 1 9.45 0.43 11.69
C MET A 1 9.67 0.24 10.18
N VAL A 2 10.83 -0.25 9.71
CA VAL A 2 10.97 -0.68 8.30
C VAL A 2 10.71 -2.17 8.27
N ILE A 3 9.81 -2.61 7.39
CA ILE A 3 9.37 -4.00 7.28
C ILE A 3 9.65 -4.56 5.88
N GLU A 4 9.75 -5.88 5.81
CA GLU A 4 9.96 -6.58 4.53
C GLU A 4 8.64 -6.71 3.75
N PHE A 5 8.73 -6.91 2.44
CA PHE A 5 7.57 -7.05 1.56
C PHE A 5 6.57 -8.13 2.04
N LYS A 6 7.09 -9.29 2.46
CA LYS A 6 6.24 -10.40 2.93
C LYS A 6 5.49 -10.04 4.22
N GLU A 7 6.14 -9.31 5.11
CA GLU A 7 5.55 -8.86 6.37
C GLU A 7 4.46 -7.80 6.11
N ALA A 8 4.70 -6.89 5.17
CA ALA A 8 3.71 -5.92 4.73
C ALA A 8 2.45 -6.57 4.13
N VAL A 9 2.61 -7.64 3.35
CA VAL A 9 1.47 -8.41 2.82
C VAL A 9 0.66 -9.03 3.95
N GLU A 10 1.33 -9.69 4.91
CA GLU A 10 0.66 -10.31 6.07
C GLU A 10 -0.07 -9.27 6.92
N MET A 11 0.53 -8.09 7.13
CA MET A 11 -0.11 -6.99 7.86
C MET A 11 -1.38 -6.48 7.17
N LEU A 12 -1.35 -6.28 5.84
CA LEU A 12 -2.54 -5.89 5.10
C LEU A 12 -3.63 -6.96 5.17
N GLU A 13 -3.28 -8.24 5.04
CA GLU A 13 -4.23 -9.35 5.14
C GLU A 13 -4.86 -9.47 6.55
N ASP A 14 -4.12 -9.05 7.59
CA ASP A 14 -4.62 -8.93 8.96
C ASP A 14 -5.46 -7.65 9.19
N GLY A 15 -5.69 -6.84 8.16
CA GLY A 15 -6.46 -5.60 8.21
C GLY A 15 -5.70 -4.44 8.85
N MET A 16 -4.37 -4.49 8.85
CA MET A 16 -3.51 -3.38 9.28
C MET A 16 -3.10 -2.52 8.10
N GLU A 17 -2.69 -1.29 8.38
CA GLU A 17 -2.23 -0.32 7.38
C GLU A 17 -0.71 -0.40 7.17
N VAL A 18 -0.28 -0.15 5.95
CA VAL A 18 1.13 -0.09 5.56
C VAL A 18 1.43 1.23 4.85
N VAL A 19 2.61 1.79 5.12
CA VAL A 19 3.07 3.04 4.52
C VAL A 19 4.28 2.78 3.62
N LEU A 20 4.21 3.28 2.38
CA LEU A 20 5.34 3.35 1.46
C LEU A 20 5.98 4.74 1.56
N GLU A 21 7.24 4.82 2.00
CA GLU A 21 8.03 6.05 1.90
C GLU A 21 8.79 6.06 0.56
N CYS A 22 8.62 7.14 -0.22
CA CYS A 22 9.39 7.37 -1.43
C CYS A 22 9.84 8.84 -1.55
N GLY A 23 11.14 9.07 -1.42
CA GLY A 23 11.75 10.40 -1.55
C GLY A 23 11.21 11.44 -0.58
N GLY A 24 10.99 11.04 0.68
CA GLY A 24 10.52 11.91 1.77
C GLY A 24 9.01 12.13 1.82
N TYR A 25 8.23 11.39 1.02
CA TYR A 25 6.78 11.37 1.06
C TYR A 25 6.30 9.99 1.47
N ASP A 26 5.30 9.95 2.34
CA ASP A 26 4.65 8.73 2.81
C ASP A 26 3.34 8.53 2.04
N TYR A 27 3.11 7.29 1.60
CA TYR A 27 1.93 6.89 0.83
C TYR A 27 1.27 5.69 1.49
N GLU A 28 0.00 5.83 1.84
CA GLU A 28 -0.74 4.84 2.59
C GLU A 28 -1.33 3.74 1.68
N ILE A 29 -1.30 2.51 2.18
CA ILE A 29 -2.01 1.35 1.64
C ILE A 29 -2.78 0.71 2.80
N SER A 30 -4.07 0.51 2.58
CA SER A 30 -4.95 -0.09 3.58
C SER A 30 -6.01 -0.95 2.89
N ASP A 31 -6.84 -1.62 3.68
CA ASP A 31 -8.06 -2.22 3.16
C ASP A 31 -9.04 -1.12 2.70
N SER A 32 -9.78 -1.41 1.63
CA SER A 32 -10.73 -0.45 1.06
C SER A 32 -11.94 -0.21 1.96
N GLU A 33 -12.25 -1.12 2.88
CA GLU A 33 -13.36 -0.99 3.82
C GLU A 33 -13.06 0.04 4.92
N ASN A 34 -11.82 0.13 5.40
CA ASN A 34 -11.39 1.12 6.39
C ASN A 34 -10.98 2.46 5.75
N TRP A 35 -10.93 2.57 4.42
CA TRP A 35 -10.55 3.79 3.73
C TRP A 35 -11.68 4.82 3.67
N ILE A 36 -11.42 6.05 4.16
CA ILE A 36 -12.39 7.14 4.11
C ILE A 36 -12.63 7.55 2.65
N GLY A 37 -13.78 7.15 2.10
CA GLY A 37 -14.19 7.43 0.72
C GLY A 37 -14.04 6.25 -0.24
N GLY A 38 -13.73 5.04 0.25
CA GLY A 38 -13.86 3.82 -0.53
C GLY A 38 -15.33 3.55 -0.86
N ASP A 39 -15.65 3.38 -2.15
CA ASP A 39 -16.87 2.66 -2.54
C ASP A 39 -16.77 1.28 -1.86
N ALA A 40 -17.82 0.85 -1.15
CA ALA A 40 -17.88 -0.33 -0.28
C ALA A 40 -17.61 -1.67 -1.01
N HIS A 41 -16.39 -1.82 -1.52
CA HIS A 41 -15.87 -2.94 -2.27
C HIS A 41 -14.78 -3.58 -1.46
N GLU A 42 -14.83 -4.91 -1.34
CA GLU A 42 -13.78 -5.70 -0.70
C GLU A 42 -12.48 -5.59 -1.49
N GLY A 43 -11.36 -5.40 -0.80
CA GLY A 43 -10.04 -5.32 -1.42
C GLY A 43 -9.08 -4.38 -0.68
N TYR A 44 -8.06 -3.94 -1.41
CA TYR A 44 -6.99 -3.09 -0.92
C TYR A 44 -6.85 -1.86 -1.78
N ILE A 45 -6.55 -0.74 -1.17
CA ILE A 45 -6.49 0.56 -1.81
C ILE A 45 -5.14 1.22 -1.54
N SER A 46 -4.61 1.90 -2.54
CA SER A 46 -3.32 2.58 -2.45
C SER A 46 -3.45 4.04 -2.86
N LEU A 47 -2.91 4.93 -2.03
CA LEU A 47 -2.81 6.36 -2.35
C LEU A 47 -1.93 6.59 -3.59
N VAL A 48 -0.93 5.73 -3.80
CA VAL A 48 -0.01 5.78 -4.95
C VAL A 48 -0.75 5.59 -6.26
N LEU A 49 -1.69 4.63 -6.29
CA LEU A 49 -2.40 4.19 -7.49
C LEU A 49 -3.70 4.97 -7.72
N GLY A 50 -3.92 6.06 -6.98
CA GLY A 50 -5.08 6.93 -7.15
C GLY A 50 -6.37 6.34 -6.57
N SER A 51 -6.28 5.60 -5.47
CA SER A 51 -7.43 5.04 -4.75
C SER A 51 -8.24 4.02 -5.58
N VAL A 52 -7.56 3.24 -6.41
CA VAL A 52 -8.12 2.07 -7.10
C VAL A 52 -8.11 0.87 -6.15
N VAL A 53 -9.19 0.09 -6.15
CA VAL A 53 -9.34 -1.13 -5.33
C VAL A 53 -8.76 -2.34 -6.07
N TYR A 54 -7.94 -3.11 -5.37
CA TYR A 54 -7.30 -4.34 -5.83
C TYR A 54 -7.73 -5.53 -4.97
N GLU A 55 -7.89 -6.70 -5.57
CA GLU A 55 -8.35 -7.90 -4.84
C GLU A 55 -7.26 -8.57 -3.97
N SER A 56 -6.00 -8.13 -4.08
CA SER A 56 -4.85 -8.79 -3.43
C SER A 56 -3.87 -7.78 -2.84
N ALA A 57 -3.51 -7.98 -1.57
CA ALA A 57 -2.49 -7.20 -0.84
C ALA A 57 -1.14 -7.23 -1.57
N GLU A 58 -0.72 -8.41 -2.04
CA GLU A 58 0.52 -8.57 -2.81
C GLU A 58 0.48 -7.74 -4.11
N THR A 59 -0.65 -7.78 -4.82
CA THR A 59 -0.80 -7.06 -6.10
C THR A 59 -0.74 -5.56 -5.90
N VAL A 60 -1.50 -5.02 -4.93
CA VAL A 60 -1.51 -3.56 -4.67
C VAL A 60 -0.14 -3.06 -4.20
N LEU A 61 0.55 -3.82 -3.33
CA LEU A 61 1.88 -3.47 -2.86
C LEU A 61 2.89 -3.46 -4.00
N ARG A 62 2.92 -4.53 -4.79
CA ARG A 62 3.86 -4.66 -5.92
C ARG A 62 3.62 -3.58 -6.96
N GLU A 63 2.39 -3.32 -7.36
CA GLU A 63 2.09 -2.26 -8.33
C GLU A 63 2.42 -0.86 -7.78
N SER A 64 2.17 -0.61 -6.50
CA SER A 64 2.51 0.67 -5.86
C SER A 64 4.02 0.89 -5.81
N ILE A 65 4.79 -0.13 -5.44
CA ILE A 65 6.26 -0.08 -5.44
C ILE A 65 6.78 0.13 -6.86
N ASP A 66 6.33 -0.68 -7.83
CA ASP A 66 6.74 -0.57 -9.23
C ASP A 66 6.44 0.83 -9.81
N PHE A 67 5.31 1.44 -9.43
CA PHE A 67 4.96 2.80 -9.83
C PHE A 67 5.91 3.84 -9.24
N LEU A 68 6.22 3.74 -7.95
CA LEU A 68 7.13 4.66 -7.26
C LEU A 68 8.58 4.50 -7.75
N GLU A 69 9.05 3.28 -7.96
CA GLU A 69 10.41 2.99 -8.44
C GLU A 69 10.65 3.48 -9.87
N LYS A 70 9.61 3.49 -10.73
CA LYS A 70 9.68 4.13 -12.07
C LYS A 70 10.03 5.62 -12.01
N SER A 71 9.83 6.26 -10.85
CA SER A 71 10.23 7.65 -10.61
C SER A 71 11.73 7.81 -10.29
N GLY A 72 12.49 6.70 -10.25
CA GLY A 72 13.93 6.67 -9.99
C GLY A 72 14.31 6.82 -8.51
N LYS A 73 13.36 6.61 -7.60
CA LYS A 73 13.53 6.75 -6.16
C LYS A 73 13.39 5.39 -5.47
N SER A 74 14.16 5.19 -4.40
CA SER A 74 14.04 4.00 -3.55
C SER A 74 12.74 4.07 -2.75
N VAL A 75 12.03 2.95 -2.69
CA VAL A 75 10.84 2.78 -1.85
C VAL A 75 11.23 2.05 -0.57
N THR A 76 10.71 2.50 0.56
CA THR A 76 10.83 1.82 1.86
C THR A 76 9.45 1.53 2.39
N ILE A 77 9.22 0.31 2.87
CA ILE A 77 7.93 -0.10 3.45
C ILE A 77 8.01 0.05 4.97
N LYS A 78 6.96 0.61 5.57
CA LYS A 78 6.83 0.83 7.01
C LYS A 78 5.47 0.35 7.50
N ASP A 79 5.41 -0.12 8.74
CA ASP A 79 4.17 -0.12 9.53
C ASP A 79 3.72 1.32 9.80
N SER A 80 2.41 1.54 9.78
CA SER A 80 1.73 2.79 10.15
C SER A 80 1.81 3.05 11.67
#